data_AF-A0A239BB78-F1
#
_entry.id   AF-A0A239BB78-F1
#
_cell.length_a   1.000
_cell.length_b   1.000
_cell.length_c   1.000
_cell.angle_alpha   90.00
_cell.angle_beta   90.00
_cell.angle_gamma   90.00
#
_symmetry.space_group_name_H-M   'P 1'
#
loop_
_entity.id
_entity.type
_entity.pdbx_description
1 polymer ?
#
loop_
_entity_poly.entity_id
_entity_poly.type
_entity_poly.pdbx_seq_one_letter_code
_entity_poly.pdbx_strand_id
1 'polypeptide(L)'
;MTRSVADLRRHYRGHAGLVLLLMAWWGFGNLYEAVTVIPWLATLPPGSMAGQLEIGSPLFYFLPVVTCLLALVWVLVIRLIRGGADGIMPGSVRSVRGAAMLVTLAVITTAILVTTVNPAFHDPTATIDAIRATLVIWEVGNALRMTLLASAAVFLLGWRVRLADVVPVQAGSLQIGDGGR
;
A
#
# COMPACT_ATOMS: atom_id res chain seq x y z
N MET A 1 -17.04 -6.93 29.01
CA MET A 1 -17.64 -6.97 27.67
C MET A 1 -16.70 -7.74 26.74
N THR A 2 -17.09 -8.93 26.30
CA THR A 2 -16.37 -9.71 25.28
C THR A 2 -16.64 -9.09 23.92
N ARG A 3 -15.62 -8.48 23.28
CA ARG A 3 -15.74 -7.96 21.93
C ARG A 3 -15.87 -9.12 20.94
N SER A 4 -16.81 -9.03 20.02
CA SER A 4 -17.03 -10.02 18.96
C SER A 4 -16.20 -9.74 17.71
N VAL A 5 -16.09 -10.71 16.80
CA VAL A 5 -15.47 -10.49 15.47
C VAL A 5 -16.25 -9.46 14.65
N ALA A 6 -17.58 -9.39 14.82
CA ALA A 6 -18.41 -8.37 14.18
C ALA A 6 -18.05 -6.95 14.64
N ASP A 7 -17.72 -6.77 15.92
CA ASP A 7 -17.25 -5.49 16.45
C ASP A 7 -15.90 -5.10 15.84
N LEU A 8 -14.98 -6.06 15.74
CA LEU A 8 -13.67 -5.85 15.14
C LEU A 8 -13.81 -5.42 13.67
N ARG A 9 -14.64 -6.13 12.89
CA ARG A 9 -14.94 -5.78 11.49
C ARG A 9 -15.52 -4.37 11.38
N ARG A 10 -16.54 -4.04 12.18
CA ARG A 10 -17.19 -2.71 12.14
C ARG A 10 -16.21 -1.60 12.49
N HIS A 11 -15.41 -1.80 13.53
CA HIS A 11 -14.50 -0.78 14.07
C HIS A 11 -13.32 -0.46 13.14
N TYR A 12 -12.79 -1.46 12.41
CA TYR A 12 -11.60 -1.26 11.56
C TYR A 12 -11.89 -1.18 10.06
N ARG A 13 -13.15 -1.36 9.62
CA ARG A 13 -13.52 -1.35 8.19
C ARG A 13 -13.04 -0.08 7.47
N GLY A 14 -13.34 1.10 8.04
CA GLY A 14 -12.99 2.37 7.43
C GLY A 14 -11.47 2.57 7.33
N HIS A 15 -10.75 2.25 8.41
CA HIS A 15 -9.29 2.40 8.45
C HIS A 15 -8.59 1.47 7.45
N ALA A 16 -8.96 0.19 7.42
CA ALA A 16 -8.41 -0.76 6.47
C ALA A 16 -8.76 -0.40 5.02
N GLY A 17 -9.98 0.09 4.78
CA GLY A 17 -10.40 0.59 3.47
C GLY A 17 -9.56 1.78 3.00
N LEU A 18 -9.30 2.74 3.89
CA LEU A 18 -8.46 3.89 3.58
C LEU A 18 -7.00 3.49 3.29
N VAL A 19 -6.43 2.56 4.06
CA VAL A 19 -5.09 2.03 3.79
C VAL A 19 -5.03 1.36 2.40
N LEU A 20 -6.03 0.55 2.04
CA LEU A 20 -6.10 -0.08 0.72
C LEU A 20 -6.26 0.96 -0.41
N LEU A 21 -7.06 1.99 -0.20
CA LEU A 21 -7.21 3.08 -1.16
C LEU A 21 -5.89 3.80 -1.40
N LEU A 22 -5.14 4.12 -0.34
CA LEU A 22 -3.83 4.78 -0.45
C LEU A 22 -2.78 3.87 -1.10
N MET A 23 -2.79 2.56 -0.81
CA MET A 23 -1.97 1.58 -1.52
C MET A 23 -2.28 1.56 -3.02
N ALA A 24 -3.58 1.55 -3.38
CA ALA A 24 -4.02 1.55 -4.77
C ALA A 24 -3.66 2.86 -5.49
N TRP A 25 -3.85 4.00 -4.84
CA TRP A 25 -3.45 5.31 -5.36
C TRP A 25 -1.95 5.38 -5.63
N TRP A 26 -1.14 4.95 -4.65
CA TRP A 26 0.31 4.94 -4.82
C TRP A 26 0.76 3.94 -5.89
N GLY A 27 0.18 2.74 -5.91
CA GLY A 27 0.44 1.73 -6.93
C GLY A 27 0.09 2.22 -8.34
N PHE A 28 -1.06 2.87 -8.50
CA PHE A 28 -1.46 3.50 -9.77
C PHE A 28 -0.48 4.60 -10.19
N GLY A 29 -0.03 5.43 -9.26
CA GLY A 29 0.98 6.45 -9.52
C GLY A 29 2.28 5.88 -10.10
N ASN A 30 2.79 4.80 -9.49
CA ASN A 30 3.98 4.09 -9.98
C ASN A 30 3.76 3.43 -11.36
N LEU A 31 2.56 2.90 -11.60
CA LEU A 31 2.21 2.33 -12.91
C LEU A 31 2.10 3.41 -13.99
N TYR A 32 1.43 4.52 -13.66
CA TYR A 32 1.33 5.69 -14.54
C TYR A 32 2.72 6.23 -14.89
N GLU A 33 3.61 6.34 -13.91
CA GLU A 33 5.00 6.75 -14.12
C GLU A 33 5.71 5.83 -15.14
N ALA A 34 5.63 4.51 -14.95
CA ALA A 34 6.27 3.57 -15.87
C ALA A 34 5.71 3.61 -17.30
N VAL A 35 4.40 3.79 -17.45
CA VAL A 35 3.73 3.72 -18.75
C VAL A 35 3.79 5.05 -19.50
N THR A 36 3.82 6.18 -18.79
CA THR A 36 3.68 7.51 -19.40
C THR A 36 4.92 8.39 -19.21
N VAL A 37 5.38 8.53 -17.96
CA VAL A 37 6.43 9.48 -17.61
C VAL A 37 7.78 8.96 -18.10
N ILE A 38 8.09 7.69 -17.87
CA ILE A 38 9.40 7.11 -18.22
C ILE A 38 9.66 7.10 -19.74
N PRO A 39 8.70 6.70 -20.60
CA PRO A 39 8.85 6.84 -22.05
C PRO A 39 9.06 8.30 -22.49
N TRP A 40 8.35 9.25 -21.87
CA TRP A 40 8.54 10.68 -22.16
C TRP A 40 9.93 11.16 -21.73
N LEU A 41 10.39 10.80 -20.53
CA LEU A 41 11.72 11.17 -20.02
C LEU A 41 12.86 10.66 -20.91
N ALA A 42 12.69 9.48 -21.51
CA ALA A 42 13.68 8.93 -22.45
C ALA A 42 13.86 9.78 -23.72
N THR A 43 12.94 10.72 -24.00
CA THR A 43 13.02 11.65 -25.14
C THR A 43 13.64 13.00 -24.79
N LEU A 44 13.82 13.30 -23.50
CA LEU A 44 14.28 14.61 -23.07
C LEU A 44 15.82 14.71 -23.02
N PRO A 45 16.38 15.91 -23.21
CA PRO A 45 17.80 16.16 -22.96
C PRO A 45 18.17 15.97 -21.47
N PRO A 46 19.41 15.57 -21.16
CA PRO A 46 19.95 15.57 -19.79
C PRO A 46 19.72 16.91 -19.07
N GLY A 47 19.37 16.87 -17.79
CA GLY A 47 19.19 18.06 -16.95
C GLY A 47 17.90 18.87 -17.18
N SER A 48 16.96 18.35 -17.98
CA SER A 48 15.70 19.04 -18.32
C SER A 48 14.56 18.85 -17.29
N MET A 49 14.75 17.99 -16.27
CA MET A 49 13.75 17.79 -15.23
C MET A 49 13.67 18.97 -14.25
N ALA A 50 12.45 19.39 -13.94
CA ALA A 50 12.15 20.32 -12.84
C ALA A 50 12.69 19.81 -11.49
N GLY A 51 12.97 20.70 -10.54
CA GLY A 51 13.54 20.34 -9.25
C GLY A 51 12.70 19.31 -8.47
N GLN A 52 13.35 18.50 -7.62
CA GLN A 52 12.74 17.35 -6.95
C GLN A 52 11.50 17.68 -6.10
N LEU A 53 11.35 18.91 -5.61
CA LEU A 53 10.19 19.34 -4.80
C LEU A 53 9.38 20.46 -5.49
N GLU A 54 9.62 20.69 -6.77
CA GLU A 54 8.90 21.69 -7.54
C GLU A 54 7.57 21.15 -8.07
N ILE A 55 6.66 22.08 -8.40
CA ILE A 55 5.40 21.73 -9.05
C ILE A 55 5.72 21.05 -10.39
N GLY A 56 5.23 19.83 -10.56
CA GLY A 56 5.55 18.98 -11.71
C GLY A 56 6.48 17.81 -11.36
N SER A 57 7.15 17.84 -10.20
CA SER A 57 7.86 16.67 -9.68
C SER A 57 6.87 15.62 -9.15
N PRO A 58 7.03 14.33 -9.51
CA PRO A 58 6.25 13.25 -8.91
C PRO A 58 6.34 13.24 -7.37
N LEU A 59 7.49 13.57 -6.80
CA LEU A 59 7.68 13.59 -5.35
C LEU A 59 6.77 14.59 -4.64
N PHE A 60 6.51 15.74 -5.26
CA PHE A 60 5.63 16.76 -4.70
C PHE A 60 4.22 16.20 -4.46
N TYR A 61 3.72 15.34 -5.36
CA TYR A 61 2.38 14.76 -5.29
C TYR A 61 2.31 13.48 -4.47
N PHE A 62 3.36 12.65 -4.48
CA PHE A 62 3.35 11.34 -3.82
C PHE A 62 3.83 11.35 -2.37
N LEU A 63 4.74 12.27 -2.00
CA LEU A 63 5.29 12.29 -0.64
C LEU A 63 4.22 12.40 0.47
N PRO A 64 3.18 13.24 0.35
CA PRO A 64 2.12 13.28 1.36
C PRO A 64 1.34 11.96 1.44
N VAL A 65 1.02 11.37 0.29
CA VAL A 65 0.25 10.10 0.20
C VAL A 65 1.02 8.96 0.85
N VAL A 66 2.31 8.83 0.53
CA VAL A 66 3.19 7.79 1.05
C VAL A 66 3.37 7.92 2.55
N THR A 67 3.58 9.15 3.04
CA THR A 67 3.69 9.44 4.47
C THR A 67 2.41 9.10 5.22
N CYS A 68 1.25 9.52 4.69
CA CYS A 68 -0.05 9.18 5.26
C CYS A 68 -0.29 7.67 5.28
N LEU A 69 0.02 6.96 4.19
CA LEU A 69 -0.13 5.52 4.10
C LEU A 69 0.71 4.79 5.16
N LEU A 70 2.00 5.15 5.27
CA LEU A 70 2.91 4.56 6.24
C LEU A 70 2.43 4.78 7.67
N ALA A 71 2.00 6.00 7.99
CA ALA A 71 1.45 6.31 9.31
C ALA A 71 0.19 5.49 9.60
N LEU A 72 -0.78 5.48 8.69
CA LEU A 72 -2.06 4.79 8.89
C LEU A 72 -1.90 3.28 9.03
N VAL A 73 -1.06 2.64 8.21
CA VAL A 73 -0.87 1.18 8.31
C VAL A 73 -0.24 0.79 9.66
N TRP A 74 0.72 1.57 10.18
CA TRP A 74 1.29 1.32 11.51
C TRP A 74 0.33 1.68 12.65
N VAL A 75 -0.45 2.76 12.53
CA VAL A 75 -1.51 3.07 13.49
C VAL A 75 -2.54 1.93 13.54
N LEU A 76 -2.86 1.30 12.40
CA LEU A 76 -3.75 0.13 12.39
C LEU A 76 -3.14 -1.04 13.17
N VAL A 77 -1.85 -1.34 12.98
CA VAL A 77 -1.12 -2.36 13.77
C VAL A 77 -1.22 -2.06 15.26
N ILE A 78 -0.89 -0.83 15.67
CA ILE A 78 -0.91 -0.41 17.08
C ILE A 78 -2.31 -0.55 17.68
N ARG A 79 -3.35 -0.14 16.95
CA ARG A 79 -4.74 -0.26 17.42
C ARG A 79 -5.17 -1.71 17.57
N LEU A 80 -4.77 -2.61 16.66
CA LEU A 80 -5.08 -4.04 16.78
C LEU A 80 -4.39 -4.68 17.98
N ILE A 81 -3.12 -4.32 18.25
CA ILE A 81 -2.39 -4.77 19.44
C ILE A 81 -3.09 -4.30 20.71
N ARG A 82 -3.32 -2.99 20.84
CA ARG A 82 -3.98 -2.39 22.02
C ARG A 82 -5.42 -2.87 22.19
N GLY A 83 -6.08 -3.21 21.09
CA GLY A 83 -7.45 -3.70 21.07
C GLY A 83 -7.61 -5.18 21.40
N GLY A 84 -6.50 -5.92 21.60
CA GLY A 84 -6.53 -7.35 21.89
C GLY A 84 -7.05 -8.20 20.73
N ALA A 85 -6.83 -7.76 19.48
CA ALA A 85 -7.42 -8.36 18.29
C ALA A 85 -7.11 -9.86 18.16
N ASP A 86 -5.90 -10.29 18.53
CA ASP A 86 -5.48 -11.69 18.46
C ASP A 86 -6.19 -12.59 19.48
N GLY A 87 -6.74 -12.03 20.57
CA GLY A 87 -7.60 -12.78 21.51
C GLY A 87 -9.01 -13.03 20.98
N ILE A 88 -9.44 -12.25 19.97
CA ILE A 88 -10.74 -12.40 19.30
C ILE A 88 -10.58 -13.23 18.03
N MET A 89 -9.53 -12.96 17.25
CA MET A 89 -9.22 -13.62 16.00
C MET A 89 -7.69 -13.77 15.85
N PRO A 90 -7.16 -14.96 16.17
CA PRO A 90 -5.72 -15.23 16.14
C PRO A 90 -5.08 -14.92 14.77
N GLY A 91 -3.94 -14.25 14.81
CA GLY A 91 -3.17 -13.88 13.60
C GLY A 91 -3.62 -12.60 12.91
N SER A 92 -4.54 -11.84 13.51
CA SER A 92 -4.95 -10.51 13.02
C SER A 92 -3.77 -9.54 13.03
N VAL A 93 -3.05 -9.43 14.15
CA VAL A 93 -1.90 -8.53 14.27
C VAL A 93 -0.79 -8.96 13.32
N ARG A 94 -0.52 -10.27 13.22
CA ARG A 94 0.51 -10.80 12.32
C ARG A 94 0.25 -10.42 10.85
N SER A 95 -0.99 -10.58 10.37
CA SER A 95 -1.33 -10.26 8.99
C SER A 95 -1.19 -8.77 8.69
N VAL A 96 -1.73 -7.90 9.54
CA VAL A 96 -1.65 -6.45 9.30
C VAL A 96 -0.22 -5.93 9.49
N ARG A 97 0.55 -6.49 10.43
CA ARG A 97 1.98 -6.18 10.57
C ARG A 97 2.78 -6.59 9.34
N GLY A 98 2.46 -7.73 8.72
CA GLY A 98 3.04 -8.14 7.44
C GLY A 98 2.82 -7.09 6.35
N ALA A 99 1.58 -6.59 6.21
CA ALA A 99 1.28 -5.49 5.30
C ALA A 99 2.08 -4.21 5.64
N ALA A 100 2.16 -3.83 6.92
CA ALA A 100 2.92 -2.65 7.35
C ALA A 100 4.42 -2.75 7.04
N MET A 101 5.01 -3.93 7.24
CA MET A 101 6.42 -4.20 6.93
C MET A 101 6.68 -4.09 5.42
N LEU A 102 5.81 -4.67 4.59
CA LEU A 102 5.94 -4.59 3.13
C LEU A 102 5.79 -3.15 2.62
N VAL A 103 4.84 -2.37 3.17
CA VAL A 103 4.74 -0.92 2.90
C VAL A 103 6.02 -0.20 3.31
N THR A 104 6.56 -0.49 4.49
CA THR A 104 7.80 0.14 4.98
C THR A 104 8.97 -0.15 4.05
N LEU A 105 9.10 -1.39 3.57
CA LEU A 105 10.11 -1.75 2.57
C LEU A 105 9.92 -1.00 1.25
N ALA A 106 8.69 -0.88 0.76
CA ALA A 106 8.40 -0.11 -0.46
C ALA A 106 8.78 1.39 -0.30
N VAL A 107 8.57 1.96 0.88
CA VAL A 107 8.99 3.33 1.21
C VAL A 107 10.52 3.45 1.21
N ILE A 108 11.22 2.50 1.84
CA ILE A 108 12.69 2.48 1.86
C ILE A 108 13.24 2.37 0.43
N THR A 109 12.71 1.45 -0.38
CA THR A 109 13.09 1.32 -1.80
C THR A 109 12.87 2.63 -2.55
N THR A 110 11.75 3.32 -2.31
CA THR A 110 11.47 4.63 -2.91
C THR A 110 12.51 5.66 -2.49
N ALA A 111 12.82 5.77 -1.20
CA ALA A 111 13.83 6.70 -0.72
C ALA A 111 15.21 6.44 -1.34
N ILE A 112 15.61 5.17 -1.48
CA ILE A 112 16.87 4.79 -2.14
C ILE A 112 16.85 5.21 -3.61
N LEU A 113 15.81 4.90 -4.37
CA LEU A 113 15.72 5.30 -5.78
C LEU A 113 15.74 6.82 -5.95
N VAL A 114 14.99 7.54 -5.11
CA VAL A 114 14.93 9.00 -5.16
C VAL A 114 16.28 9.64 -4.85
N THR A 115 17.03 9.07 -3.91
CA THR A 115 18.33 9.64 -3.52
C THR A 115 19.48 9.22 -4.41
N THR A 116 19.42 8.05 -5.05
CA THR A 116 20.54 7.50 -5.84
C THR A 116 20.33 7.61 -7.35
N VAL A 117 19.09 7.51 -7.82
CA VAL A 117 18.76 7.46 -9.25
C VAL A 117 18.28 8.82 -9.75
N ASN A 118 17.44 9.51 -8.97
CA ASN A 118 16.85 10.78 -9.39
C ASN A 118 17.87 11.89 -9.73
N PRO A 119 19.00 12.06 -8.99
CA PRO A 119 19.98 13.10 -9.32
C PRO A 119 20.53 13.01 -10.75
N ALA A 120 20.64 11.79 -11.31
CA ALA A 120 21.15 11.60 -12.67
C ALA A 120 20.21 12.18 -13.74
N PHE A 121 18.91 12.33 -13.45
CA PHE A 121 17.97 12.97 -14.38
C PHE A 121 18.08 14.50 -14.39
N HIS A 122 18.65 15.09 -13.33
CA HIS A 122 18.86 16.54 -13.22
C HIS A 122 20.27 16.97 -13.62
N ASP A 123 21.19 16.04 -13.89
CA ASP A 123 22.55 16.35 -14.28
C ASP A 123 22.63 16.69 -15.79
N PRO A 124 22.92 17.96 -16.17
CA PRO A 124 23.05 18.35 -17.58
C PRO A 124 24.31 17.79 -18.23
N THR A 125 25.27 17.27 -17.44
CA THR A 125 26.52 16.69 -17.94
C THR A 125 26.42 15.19 -18.16
N ALA A 126 25.32 14.55 -17.74
CA ALA A 126 25.11 13.13 -17.93
C ALA A 126 24.99 12.76 -19.41
N THR A 127 25.55 11.59 -19.77
CA THR A 127 25.39 11.05 -21.12
C THR A 127 24.03 10.38 -21.28
N ILE A 128 23.53 10.29 -22.51
CA ILE A 128 22.29 9.58 -22.83
C ILE A 128 22.34 8.11 -22.39
N ASP A 129 23.49 7.45 -22.53
CA ASP A 129 23.66 6.06 -22.11
C ASP A 129 23.60 5.91 -20.58
N ALA A 130 24.16 6.87 -19.84
CA ALA A 130 24.04 6.91 -18.38
C ALA A 130 22.58 7.11 -17.94
N ILE A 131 21.83 7.99 -18.61
CA ILE A 131 20.39 8.18 -18.33
C ILE A 131 19.60 6.90 -18.64
N ARG A 132 19.88 6.22 -19.75
CA ARG A 132 19.21 4.95 -20.09
C ARG A 132 19.47 3.86 -19.05
N ALA A 133 20.71 3.72 -18.58
CA ALA A 133 21.04 2.79 -17.50
C ALA A 133 20.28 3.14 -16.20
N THR A 134 20.23 4.42 -15.86
CA THR A 134 19.47 4.95 -14.72
C THR A 134 17.97 4.66 -14.84
N LEU A 135 17.37 4.82 -16.03
CA LEU A 135 15.97 4.47 -16.28
C LEU A 135 15.69 2.97 -16.06
N VAL A 136 16.59 2.09 -16.50
CA VAL A 136 16.46 0.64 -16.25
C VAL A 136 16.47 0.34 -14.74
N ILE A 137 17.39 0.95 -13.99
CA ILE A 137 17.45 0.80 -12.53
C ILE A 137 16.16 1.32 -11.88
N TRP A 138 15.65 2.47 -12.34
CA TRP A 138 14.37 3.03 -11.89
C TRP A 138 13.21 2.06 -12.11
N GLU A 139 13.07 1.51 -13.32
CA GLU A 139 11.99 0.58 -13.66
C GLU A 139 12.05 -0.73 -12.87
N VAL A 140 13.25 -1.29 -12.67
CA VAL A 140 13.43 -2.47 -11.82
C VAL A 140 13.01 -2.17 -10.38
N GLY A 141 13.45 -1.03 -9.86
CA GLY A 141 13.03 -0.56 -8.54
C GLY A 141 11.52 -0.31 -8.46
N ASN A 142 10.91 0.20 -9.52
CA ASN A 142 9.48 0.44 -9.63
C ASN A 142 8.67 -0.87 -9.59
N ALA A 143 9.08 -1.86 -10.38
CA ALA A 143 8.47 -3.19 -10.37
C ALA A 143 8.55 -3.84 -8.98
N LEU A 144 9.68 -3.70 -8.29
CA LEU A 144 9.83 -4.17 -6.92
C LEU A 144 8.86 -3.47 -5.95
N ARG A 145 8.75 -2.13 -6.02
CA ARG A 145 7.80 -1.35 -5.20
C ARG A 145 6.35 -1.80 -5.42
N MET A 146 5.95 -1.98 -6.68
CA MET A 146 4.61 -2.45 -7.02
C MET A 146 4.34 -3.86 -6.48
N THR A 147 5.32 -4.76 -6.57
CA THR A 147 5.21 -6.12 -6.02
C THR A 147 5.05 -6.12 -4.49
N LEU A 148 5.81 -5.27 -3.79
CA LEU A 148 5.70 -5.09 -2.34
C LEU A 148 4.32 -4.55 -1.94
N LEU A 149 3.81 -3.54 -2.66
CA LEU A 149 2.48 -2.98 -2.40
C LEU A 149 1.35 -3.97 -2.69
N ALA A 150 1.43 -4.71 -3.80
CA ALA A 150 0.46 -5.76 -4.12
C ALA A 150 0.45 -6.84 -3.04
N SER A 151 1.64 -7.27 -2.58
CA SER A 151 1.77 -8.23 -1.48
C SER A 151 1.18 -7.68 -0.18
N ALA A 152 1.44 -6.41 0.16
CA ALA A 152 0.86 -5.76 1.33
C ALA A 152 -0.67 -5.73 1.27
N ALA A 153 -1.22 -5.41 0.10
CA ALA A 153 -2.67 -5.43 -0.14
C ALA A 153 -3.25 -6.85 0.03
N VAL A 154 -2.58 -7.89 -0.45
CA VAL A 154 -3.00 -9.30 -0.25
C VAL A 154 -3.05 -9.65 1.24
N PHE A 155 -2.04 -9.28 2.04
CA PHE A 155 -2.05 -9.52 3.49
C PHE A 155 -3.23 -8.83 4.18
N LEU A 156 -3.49 -7.57 3.81
CA LEU A 156 -4.56 -6.77 4.42
C LEU A 156 -5.95 -7.24 3.96
N LEU A 157 -6.13 -7.58 2.69
CA LEU A 157 -7.35 -8.15 2.14
C LEU A 157 -7.63 -9.53 2.71
N GLY A 158 -6.63 -10.41 2.79
CA GLY A 158 -6.79 -11.74 3.40
C GLY A 158 -7.21 -11.66 4.86
N TRP A 159 -6.70 -10.69 5.62
CA TRP A 159 -7.23 -10.40 6.96
C TRP A 159 -8.70 -9.95 6.92
N ARG A 160 -9.07 -9.04 6.01
CA ARG A 160 -10.47 -8.56 5.87
C ARG A 160 -11.45 -9.66 5.44
N VAL A 161 -11.05 -10.56 4.55
CA VAL A 161 -11.87 -11.70 4.10
C VAL A 161 -12.16 -12.63 5.26
N ARG A 162 -11.12 -13.03 6.00
CA ARG A 162 -11.32 -13.86 7.20
C ARG A 162 -12.22 -13.20 8.26
N LEU A 163 -12.23 -11.86 8.37
CA LEU A 163 -13.20 -11.16 9.23
C LEU A 163 -14.65 -11.24 8.74
N ALA A 164 -14.85 -11.45 7.44
CA ALA A 164 -16.18 -11.65 6.86
C ALA A 164 -16.66 -13.10 7.03
N ASP A 165 -15.75 -14.08 6.94
CA ASP A 165 -16.07 -15.51 7.00
C ASP A 165 -16.46 -16.00 8.41
N VAL A 166 -16.11 -15.26 9.46
CA VAL A 166 -16.44 -15.61 10.86
C VAL A 166 -17.85 -15.14 11.27
N VAL A 167 -18.66 -14.62 10.34
CA VAL A 167 -20.09 -14.39 10.62
C VAL A 167 -20.76 -15.75 10.72
N PRO A 168 -21.25 -16.17 11.91
CA PRO A 168 -21.93 -17.44 12.01
C PRO A 168 -23.15 -17.41 11.11
N VAL A 169 -23.38 -18.53 10.40
CA VAL A 169 -24.66 -18.87 9.80
C VAL A 169 -25.65 -19.02 10.96
N GLN A 170 -26.14 -17.89 11.49
CA GLN A 170 -27.12 -17.90 12.56
C GLN A 170 -28.52 -17.99 11.96
N ALA A 171 -29.05 -19.19 12.09
CA ALA A 171 -30.44 -19.48 12.42
C ALA A 171 -31.50 -19.16 11.35
N GLY A 172 -31.37 -19.83 10.20
CA GLY A 172 -32.53 -20.41 9.53
C GLY A 172 -32.99 -21.70 10.23
N SER A 173 -33.09 -21.71 11.56
CA SER A 173 -33.97 -22.67 12.23
C SER A 173 -35.39 -22.18 11.93
N LEU A 174 -35.86 -22.54 10.72
CA LEU A 174 -37.27 -22.72 10.46
C LEU A 174 -37.79 -23.54 11.65
N GLN A 175 -38.44 -22.87 12.60
CA GLN A 175 -39.44 -23.53 13.41
C GLN A 175 -40.49 -23.99 12.40
N ILE A 176 -40.28 -25.20 11.85
CA ILE A 176 -41.38 -26.00 11.32
C ILE A 176 -42.25 -26.20 12.54
N GLY A 177 -43.26 -25.34 12.66
CA GLY A 177 -44.27 -25.47 13.68
C GLY A 177 -44.82 -26.87 13.55
N ASP A 178 -44.67 -27.67 14.61
CA ASP A 178 -45.52 -28.81 14.86
C ASP A 178 -46.94 -28.26 14.92
N GLY A 179 -47.62 -28.30 13.77
CA GLY A 179 -49.05 -28.10 13.64
C GLY A 179 -49.72 -29.20 14.44
N GLY A 180 -50.08 -28.86 15.67
CA GLY A 180 -50.81 -29.74 16.56
C GLY A 180 -52.23 -30.01 16.07
N ARG A 181 -52.59 -31.28 16.25
CA ARG A 181 -53.90 -31.84 16.65
C ARG A 181 -55.06 -31.77 15.67
#